data_AF-A0A9Q9BKH9-F1
#
_entry.id   AF-A0A9Q9BKH9-F1
#
_cell.length_a   1.000
_cell.length_b   1.000
_cell.length_c   1.000
_cell.angle_alpha   90.00
_cell.angle_beta   90.00
_cell.angle_gamma   90.00
#
_symmetry.space_group_name_H-M   'P 1'
#
loop_
_entity.id
_entity.type
_entity.pdbx_description
1 polymer ?
#
loop_
_entity_poly.entity_id
_entity_poly.type
_entity_poly.pdbx_seq_one_letter_code
_entity_poly.pdbx_strand_id
1 'polypeptide(L)'
;MLHKIVFQDNLFQITRMLDVIKDGLNLDLSESIFADKMMRDILFFDAALQKLFNQIEPQSHLPDYIDTMNCLYFCIKKYMSVLKLILTEKLGSESIFNTEKIRIEGIYKKHQDFLGKINIDISDTNVENETYNIVSQNELSELLNLG
;
A
#
# COMPACT_ATOMS: atom_id res chain seq x y z
N MET A 1 7.42 19.20 -15.32
CA MET A 1 6.11 18.52 -15.49
C MET A 1 5.87 17.60 -14.30
N LEU A 2 5.57 18.17 -13.13
CA LEU A 2 4.88 17.45 -12.06
C LEU A 2 3.41 17.39 -12.48
N HIS A 3 3.07 16.52 -13.44
CA HIS A 3 1.65 16.21 -13.63
C HIS A 3 1.17 15.67 -12.29
N LYS A 4 0.23 16.38 -11.66
CA LYS A 4 -0.47 16.02 -10.42
C LYS A 4 -0.74 14.51 -10.36
N ILE A 5 0.18 13.72 -9.82
CA ILE A 5 -0.17 12.37 -9.39
C ILE A 5 -0.82 12.61 -8.04
N VAL A 6 -2.15 12.61 -8.02
CA VAL A 6 -2.89 12.68 -6.76
C VAL A 6 -2.85 11.27 -6.15
N PHE A 7 -1.75 10.99 -5.44
CA PHE A 7 -1.51 9.67 -4.83
C PHE A 7 -2.69 9.25 -3.95
N GLN A 8 -3.21 10.19 -3.16
CA GLN A 8 -4.35 9.97 -2.26
C GLN A 8 -5.60 9.52 -3.02
N ASP A 9 -5.95 10.15 -4.14
CA ASP A 9 -7.10 9.74 -4.96
C ASP A 9 -6.92 8.34 -5.53
N ASN A 10 -5.73 8.03 -6.05
CA ASN A 10 -5.44 6.69 -6.59
C ASN A 10 -5.53 5.61 -5.50
N LEU A 11 -4.96 5.88 -4.32
CA LEU A 11 -5.02 4.99 -3.16
C LEU A 11 -6.45 4.81 -2.66
N PHE A 12 -7.25 5.88 -2.66
CA PHE A 12 -8.66 5.82 -2.33
C PHE A 12 -9.45 4.94 -3.30
N GLN A 13 -9.27 5.14 -4.61
CA GLN A 13 -9.96 4.36 -5.64
C GLN A 13 -9.60 2.88 -5.55
N ILE A 14 -8.31 2.55 -5.42
CA ILE A 14 -7.86 1.16 -5.24
C ILE A 14 -8.47 0.56 -3.99
N THR A 15 -8.46 1.29 -2.87
CA THR A 15 -9.05 0.84 -1.61
C THR A 15 -10.52 0.47 -1.78
N ARG A 16 -11.30 1.29 -2.49
CA ARG A 16 -12.72 1.02 -2.77
C ARG A 16 -12.91 -0.19 -3.67
N MET A 17 -12.07 -0.38 -4.68
CA MET A 17 -12.13 -1.55 -5.56
C MET A 17 -11.77 -2.85 -4.81
N LEU A 18 -10.82 -2.78 -3.86
CA LEU A 18 -10.48 -3.92 -3.00
C LEU A 18 -11.65 -4.33 -2.11
N ASP A 19 -12.44 -3.38 -1.61
CA ASP A 19 -13.66 -3.68 -0.87
C ASP A 19 -14.66 -4.47 -1.74
N VAL A 20 -14.88 -4.03 -2.99
CA VAL A 20 -15.76 -4.73 -3.93
C VAL A 20 -15.28 -6.16 -4.22
N ILE A 21 -13.97 -6.36 -4.35
CA ILE A 21 -13.41 -7.70 -4.59
C ILE A 21 -13.54 -8.58 -3.36
N LYS A 22 -13.28 -8.03 -2.17
CA LYS A 22 -13.47 -8.75 -0.92
C LYS A 22 -14.93 -9.18 -0.77
N ASP A 23 -15.87 -8.29 -1.02
CA ASP A 23 -17.30 -8.60 -0.97
C ASP A 23 -17.65 -9.67 -2.01
N GLY A 24 -17.15 -9.54 -3.24
CA GLY A 24 -17.33 -10.53 -4.30
C GLY A 24 -16.76 -11.92 -3.95
N LEU A 25 -15.60 -11.98 -3.29
CA LEU A 25 -15.01 -13.24 -2.83
C LEU A 25 -15.82 -13.89 -1.70
N ASN A 26 -16.49 -13.09 -0.86
CA ASN A 26 -17.36 -13.63 0.20
C ASN A 26 -18.68 -14.19 -0.33
N LEU A 27 -19.07 -13.84 -1.55
CA LEU A 27 -20.23 -14.42 -2.23
C LEU A 27 -19.90 -15.82 -2.76
N ASP A 28 -20.93 -16.68 -2.82
CA ASP A 28 -20.84 -18.00 -3.45
C ASP A 28 -20.99 -17.85 -4.98
N LEU A 29 -19.97 -17.24 -5.60
CA LEU A 29 -19.94 -16.98 -7.03
C LEU A 29 -19.41 -18.20 -7.79
N SER A 30 -20.00 -18.44 -8.96
CA SER A 30 -19.53 -19.47 -9.88
C SER A 30 -18.09 -19.21 -10.32
N GLU A 31 -17.15 -20.03 -9.86
CA GLU A 31 -15.73 -19.90 -10.18
C GLU A 31 -15.46 -19.95 -11.68
N SER A 32 -16.20 -20.78 -12.43
CA SER A 32 -16.07 -20.91 -13.89
C SER A 32 -16.39 -19.62 -14.65
N ILE A 33 -17.13 -18.70 -14.03
CA ILE A 33 -17.49 -17.40 -14.63
C ILE A 33 -16.57 -16.30 -14.11
N PHE A 34 -16.26 -16.29 -12.81
CA PHE A 34 -15.66 -15.13 -12.14
C PHE A 34 -14.18 -15.28 -11.76
N ALA A 35 -13.64 -16.50 -11.63
CA ALA A 35 -12.30 -16.69 -11.07
C ALA A 35 -11.20 -16.05 -11.92
N ASP A 36 -11.28 -16.16 -13.25
CA ASP A 36 -10.32 -15.56 -14.18
C ASP A 36 -10.34 -14.02 -14.12
N LYS A 37 -11.53 -13.42 -13.98
CA LYS A 37 -11.67 -11.98 -13.75
C LYS A 37 -11.09 -11.57 -12.40
N MET A 38 -11.40 -12.30 -11.33
CA MET A 38 -10.84 -12.05 -10.00
C MET A 38 -9.31 -12.15 -10.00
N MET A 39 -8.75 -13.14 -10.71
CA MET A 39 -7.31 -13.29 -10.82
C MET A 39 -6.66 -12.12 -11.57
N ARG A 40 -7.24 -11.69 -12.69
CA ARG A 40 -6.78 -10.48 -13.39
C ARG A 40 -6.80 -9.24 -12.49
N ASP A 41 -7.86 -9.09 -11.71
CA ASP A 41 -8.00 -7.96 -10.80
C ASP A 41 -6.92 -8.00 -9.70
N ILE A 42 -6.68 -9.16 -9.09
CA ILE A 42 -5.58 -9.35 -8.12
C ILE A 42 -4.23 -8.95 -8.72
N LEU A 43 -3.92 -9.41 -9.94
CA LEU A 43 -2.66 -9.09 -10.61
C LEU A 43 -2.57 -7.60 -10.98
N PHE A 44 -3.70 -6.99 -11.34
CA PHE A 44 -3.77 -5.55 -11.56
C PHE A 44 -3.41 -4.77 -10.28
N PHE A 45 -4.00 -5.13 -9.12
CA PHE A 45 -3.67 -4.46 -7.86
C PHE A 45 -2.24 -4.70 -7.42
N ASP A 46 -1.70 -5.90 -7.64
CA ASP A 46 -0.27 -6.17 -7.42
C ASP A 46 0.60 -5.17 -8.18
N ALA A 47 0.38 -5.03 -9.49
CA ALA A 47 1.15 -4.12 -10.34
C ALA A 47 0.95 -2.65 -9.98
N ALA A 48 -0.30 -2.25 -9.70
CA ALA A 48 -0.64 -0.88 -9.34
C ALA A 48 0.01 -0.44 -8.01
N LEU A 49 -0.09 -1.28 -6.98
CA LEU A 49 0.49 -0.99 -5.66
C LEU A 49 2.02 -0.97 -5.70
N GLN A 50 2.66 -1.88 -6.45
CA GLN A 50 4.11 -1.81 -6.67
C GLN A 50 4.53 -0.50 -7.34
N LYS A 51 3.78 -0.08 -8.37
CA LYS A 51 4.07 1.18 -9.06
C LYS A 51 3.89 2.37 -8.14
N LEU A 52 2.83 2.40 -7.34
CA LEU A 52 2.59 3.47 -6.37
C LEU A 52 3.68 3.51 -5.30
N PHE A 53 4.06 2.37 -4.73
CA PHE A 53 5.15 2.28 -3.77
C PHE A 53 6.45 2.86 -4.33
N ASN A 54 6.89 2.39 -5.50
CA ASN A 54 8.13 2.87 -6.14
C ASN A 54 8.08 4.37 -6.53
N GLN A 55 6.89 4.96 -6.65
CA GLN A 55 6.71 6.38 -6.94
C GLN A 55 6.65 7.24 -5.67
N ILE A 56 6.10 6.71 -4.58
CA ILE A 56 5.92 7.43 -3.31
C ILE A 56 7.18 7.33 -2.45
N GLU A 57 7.77 6.14 -2.27
CA GLU A 57 8.96 5.88 -1.42
C GLU A 57 10.08 6.93 -1.57
N PRO A 58 10.53 7.32 -2.79
CA PRO A 58 11.62 8.29 -2.93
C PRO A 58 11.22 9.76 -2.67
N GLN A 59 9.96 10.04 -2.33
CA GLN A 59 9.40 11.40 -2.25
C GLN A 59 9.24 11.90 -0.80
N SER A 60 10.17 11.55 0.09
CA SER A 60 10.14 11.95 1.52
C SER A 60 10.08 13.46 1.77
N HIS A 61 10.54 14.25 0.80
CA HIS A 61 10.53 15.71 0.83
C HIS A 61 9.14 16.34 0.60
N LEU A 62 8.12 15.57 0.19
CA LEU A 62 6.79 16.10 -0.02
C LEU A 62 6.10 16.41 1.33
N PRO A 63 5.40 17.55 1.45
CA PRO A 63 4.72 17.93 2.70
C PRO A 63 3.74 16.86 3.21
N ASP A 64 3.02 16.20 2.29
CA ASP A 64 2.01 15.19 2.62
C ASP A 64 2.57 13.75 2.55
N TYR A 65 3.90 13.58 2.60
CA TYR A 65 4.56 12.29 2.42
C TYR A 65 4.10 11.26 3.47
N ILE A 66 4.13 11.64 4.76
CA ILE A 66 3.71 10.75 5.86
C ILE A 66 2.26 10.31 5.69
N ASP A 67 1.36 11.25 5.38
CA ASP A 67 -0.06 10.95 5.17
C ASP A 67 -0.25 10.02 3.96
N THR A 68 0.47 10.28 2.87
CA THR A 68 0.45 9.45 1.67
C THR A 68 0.98 8.04 1.95
N MET A 69 2.06 7.91 2.72
CA MET A 69 2.63 6.62 3.14
C MET A 69 1.69 5.85 4.06
N ASN A 70 0.99 6.53 4.99
CA ASN A 70 -0.05 5.93 5.82
C ASN A 70 -1.23 5.42 4.99
N CYS A 71 -1.69 6.20 3.99
CA CYS A 71 -2.71 5.76 3.06
C CYS A 71 -2.25 4.54 2.25
N LEU A 72 -1.00 4.52 1.79
CA LEU A 72 -0.41 3.39 1.06
C LEU A 72 -0.34 2.14 1.95
N TYR A 73 0.12 2.29 3.19
CA TYR A 73 0.16 1.22 4.18
C TYR A 73 -1.22 0.57 4.37
N PHE A 74 -2.25 1.41 4.59
CA PHE A 74 -3.61 0.94 4.77
C PHE A 74 -4.13 0.19 3.52
N CYS A 75 -3.88 0.74 2.34
CA CYS A 75 -4.26 0.14 1.08
C CYS A 75 -3.60 -1.24 0.87
N ILE A 76 -2.29 -1.35 1.13
CA ILE A 76 -1.56 -2.62 1.05
C ILE A 76 -2.08 -3.62 2.07
N LYS A 77 -2.39 -3.21 3.32
CA LYS A 77 -3.01 -4.10 4.31
C LYS A 77 -4.35 -4.65 3.86
N LYS A 78 -5.20 -3.81 3.25
CA LYS A 78 -6.47 -4.27 2.68
C LYS A 78 -6.25 -5.27 1.55
N TYR A 79 -5.31 -5.00 0.66
CA TYR A 79 -4.96 -5.94 -0.42
C TYR A 79 -4.46 -7.29 0.13
N MET A 80 -3.57 -7.27 1.13
CA MET A 80 -3.11 -8.49 1.79
C MET A 80 -4.24 -9.26 2.47
N SER A 81 -5.26 -8.59 3.01
CA SER A 81 -6.47 -9.27 3.53
C SER A 81 -7.23 -10.01 2.43
N VAL A 82 -7.30 -9.45 1.22
CA VAL A 82 -7.92 -10.11 0.05
C VAL A 82 -7.11 -11.35 -0.34
N LEU A 83 -5.79 -11.22 -0.44
CA LEU A 83 -4.90 -12.35 -0.75
C LEU A 83 -5.03 -13.46 0.29
N LYS A 84 -5.08 -13.08 1.58
CA LYS A 84 -5.24 -14.05 2.68
C LYS A 84 -6.54 -14.81 2.55
N LEU A 85 -7.65 -14.13 2.28
CA LEU A 85 -8.97 -14.76 2.08
C LEU A 85 -8.91 -15.84 1.00
N ILE A 86 -8.23 -15.56 -0.12
CA ILE A 86 -8.07 -16.52 -1.21
C ILE A 86 -7.22 -17.71 -0.74
N LEU A 87 -6.07 -17.44 -0.11
CA LEU A 87 -5.14 -18.46 0.39
C LEU A 87 -5.72 -19.33 1.52
N THR A 88 -6.74 -18.88 2.25
CA THR A 88 -7.31 -19.64 3.37
C THR A 88 -8.65 -20.28 3.05
N GLU A 89 -9.50 -19.61 2.27
CA GLU A 89 -10.91 -19.99 2.13
C GLU A 89 -11.31 -20.40 0.71
N LYS A 90 -10.50 -20.05 -0.31
CA LYS A 90 -10.84 -20.32 -1.73
C LYS A 90 -9.91 -21.32 -2.42
N LEU A 91 -8.96 -21.91 -1.68
CA LEU A 91 -8.14 -23.01 -2.18
C LEU A 91 -8.91 -24.34 -2.09
N GLY A 92 -9.89 -24.52 -2.97
CA GLY A 92 -10.49 -25.83 -3.26
C GLY A 92 -9.60 -26.65 -4.20
N SER A 93 -9.72 -27.99 -4.18
CA SER A 93 -8.92 -28.89 -5.01
C SER A 93 -9.10 -28.67 -6.52
N GLU A 94 -10.24 -28.15 -6.96
CA GLU A 94 -10.55 -27.82 -8.36
C GLU A 94 -10.52 -26.31 -8.66
N SER A 95 -10.12 -25.48 -7.69
CA SER A 95 -10.18 -24.03 -7.86
C SER A 95 -9.03 -23.51 -8.73
N ILE A 96 -9.32 -22.54 -9.61
CA ILE A 96 -8.32 -21.80 -10.40
C ILE A 96 -7.30 -21.09 -9.49
N PHE A 97 -7.69 -20.74 -8.26
CA PHE A 97 -6.76 -20.14 -7.30
C PHE A 97 -5.69 -21.13 -6.82
N ASN A 98 -5.95 -22.44 -6.91
CA ASN A 98 -4.99 -23.46 -6.51
C ASN A 98 -3.81 -23.55 -7.48
N THR A 99 -4.04 -23.39 -8.78
CA THR A 99 -2.94 -23.35 -9.77
C THR A 99 -2.06 -22.12 -9.61
N GLU A 100 -2.63 -21.00 -9.15
CA GLU A 100 -1.90 -19.75 -8.92
C GLU A 100 -1.40 -19.58 -7.48
N LYS A 101 -1.58 -20.59 -6.60
CA LYS A 101 -1.31 -20.48 -5.16
C LYS A 101 0.11 -19.97 -4.86
N ILE A 102 1.13 -20.58 -5.47
CA ILE A 102 2.55 -20.22 -5.26
C ILE A 102 2.78 -18.75 -5.65
N ARG A 103 2.13 -18.30 -6.73
CA ARG A 103 2.22 -16.92 -7.19
C ARG A 103 1.57 -15.97 -6.20
N ILE A 104 0.39 -16.30 -5.70
CA ILE A 104 -0.34 -15.50 -4.70
C ILE A 104 0.45 -15.41 -3.39
N GLU A 105 1.07 -16.50 -2.94
CA GLU A 105 1.98 -16.51 -1.78
C GLU A 105 3.20 -15.61 -2.00
N GLY A 106 3.79 -15.65 -3.19
CA GLY A 106 4.90 -14.77 -3.57
C GLY A 106 4.51 -13.29 -3.57
N ILE A 107 3.32 -12.97 -4.09
CA ILE A 107 2.75 -11.62 -4.04
C ILE A 107 2.53 -11.20 -2.58
N TYR A 108 1.92 -12.05 -1.76
CA TYR A 108 1.66 -11.75 -0.35
C TYR A 108 2.95 -11.40 0.40
N LYS A 109 4.01 -12.20 0.22
CA LYS A 109 5.31 -11.95 0.84
C LYS A 109 5.93 -10.63 0.39
N LYS A 110 5.89 -10.33 -0.91
CA LYS A 110 6.40 -9.06 -1.46
C LYS A 110 5.69 -7.84 -0.86
N HIS A 111 4.37 -7.89 -0.72
CA HIS A 111 3.61 -6.80 -0.10
C HIS A 111 3.84 -6.71 1.41
N GLN A 112 4.14 -7.83 2.08
CA GLN A 112 4.60 -7.81 3.47
C GLN A 112 5.93 -7.07 3.62
N ASP A 113 6.87 -7.28 2.70
CA ASP A 113 8.16 -6.58 2.69
C ASP A 113 7.97 -5.06 2.47
N PHE A 114 7.02 -4.65 1.61
CA PHE A 114 6.66 -3.24 1.46
C PHE A 114 6.12 -2.61 2.74
N LEU A 115 5.25 -3.30 3.48
CA LEU A 115 4.79 -2.79 4.78
C LEU A 115 5.94 -2.61 5.77
N GLY A 116 6.93 -3.51 5.73
CA GLY A 116 8.15 -3.40 6.54
C GLY A 116 8.92 -2.12 6.22
N LYS A 117 9.16 -1.84 4.94
CA LYS A 117 9.82 -0.63 4.47
C LYS A 117 9.06 0.64 4.83
N ILE A 118 7.75 0.68 4.55
CA ILE A 118 6.90 1.86 4.85
C ILE A 118 6.99 2.23 6.33
N ASN A 119 7.00 1.25 7.25
CA ASN A 119 7.14 1.54 8.68
C ASN A 119 8.51 2.15 9.03
N ILE A 120 9.58 1.70 8.38
CA ILE A 120 10.92 2.26 8.56
C ILE A 120 10.93 3.70 8.05
N ASP A 121 10.45 3.94 6.82
CA ASP A 121 10.46 5.26 6.20
C ASP A 121 9.65 6.30 7.00
N ILE A 122 8.48 5.90 7.52
CA ILE A 122 7.66 6.76 8.39
C ILE A 122 8.40 7.09 9.69
N SER A 123 9.09 6.10 10.28
CA SER A 123 9.82 6.29 11.54
C SER A 123 11.01 7.22 11.35
N ASP A 124 11.81 7.01 10.30
CA ASP A 124 13.00 7.81 10.00
C ASP A 124 12.62 9.26 9.70
N THR A 125 11.59 9.47 8.88
CA THR A 125 11.11 10.82 8.54
C THR A 125 10.60 11.60 9.76
N ASN A 126 9.96 10.92 10.72
CA ASN A 126 9.53 11.56 11.97
C ASN A 126 10.72 12.02 12.82
N VAL A 127 11.78 11.20 12.90
CA VAL A 127 13.02 11.55 13.63
C VAL A 127 13.73 12.74 12.98
N GLU A 128 13.79 12.79 11.65
CA GLU A 128 14.36 13.92 10.91
C GLU A 128 13.60 15.22 11.18
N ASN A 129 12.26 15.18 11.16
CA ASN A 129 11.42 16.34 11.45
C ASN A 129 11.58 16.85 12.89
N GLU A 130 11.69 15.95 13.88
CA GLU A 130 11.97 16.32 15.27
C GLU A 130 13.34 17.01 15.41
N THR A 131 14.36 16.44 14.76
CA THR A 131 15.72 16.99 14.77
C THR A 131 15.76 18.38 14.13
N TYR A 132 15.11 18.55 12.98
CA TYR A 132 15.03 19.83 12.28
C TYR A 132 14.35 20.92 13.12
N ASN A 133 13.25 20.58 13.81
CA ASN A 133 12.54 21.50 14.68
C ASN A 133 13.39 21.98 15.86
N ILE A 134 14.20 21.08 16.45
CA ILE A 134 15.14 21.43 17.52
C ILE A 134 16.23 22.39 17.02
N VAL A 135 16.81 22.10 15.85
CA VAL A 135 17.83 22.97 15.23
C VAL A 135 17.25 24.35 14.92
N SER A 136 16.06 24.42 14.32
CA SER A 136 15.39 25.68 14.00
C SER A 136 15.08 26.51 15.25
N GLN A 137 14.64 25.88 16.35
CA GLN A 137 14.40 26.58 17.62
C GLN A 137 15.69 27.12 18.24
N ASN A 138 16.79 26.37 18.13
CA ASN A 138 18.10 26.81 18.62
C ASN A 138 18.63 28.00 17.80
N GLU A 139 18.56 27.94 16.47
CA GLU A 139 18.95 29.05 15.58
C GLU A 139 18.10 30.30 15.85
N LEU A 140 16.78 30.14 16.02
CA LEU A 140 15.89 31.25 16.37
C LEU A 140 16.26 31.86 17.72
N SER A 141 16.59 31.02 18.71
CA SER A 141 17.00 31.47 20.04
C SER A 141 18.34 32.22 20.00
N GLU A 142 19.31 31.78 19.20
CA GLU A 142 20.57 32.51 18.99
C GLU A 142 20.35 33.86 18.31
N LEU A 143 19.50 33.91 17.27
CA LEU A 143 19.14 35.18 16.61
C LEU A 143 18.44 36.16 17.55
N LEU A 144 17.60 35.67 18.46
CA LEU A 144 16.88 36.49 19.45
C LEU A 144 17.76 36.91 20.64
N ASN A 145 18.80 36.14 20.99
CA ASN A 145 19.76 36.47 22.05
C ASN A 145 20.88 37.41 21.59
N LEU A 146 20.95 37.77 20.30
CA LEU A 146 21.85 38.77 19.74
C LEU A 146 21.26 40.21 19.75
N GLY A 147 20.16 40.44 20.50
CA GLY A 147 19.51 41.74 20.71
C GLY A 147 19.90 42.42 22.02
#